data_AF-A0A7G8FN62-F1
#
_entry.id   AF-A0A7G8FN62-F1
#
_cell.length_a   1.000
_cell.length_b   1.000
_cell.length_c   1.000
_cell.angle_alpha   90.00
_cell.angle_beta   90.00
_cell.angle_gamma   90.00
#
_symmetry.space_group_name_H-M   'P 1'
#
loop_
_entity.id
_entity.type
_entity.pdbx_description
1 polymer ?
#
loop_
_entity_poly.entity_id
_entity_poly.type
_entity_poly.pdbx_seq_one_letter_code
_entity_poly.pdbx_strand_id
1 'polypeptide(L)'
;MVPGLMGRRFRAALLVLLVLQLTGSAVQASTWDRIASYLRLLQRAGVKALVAPDCPLGLLGAFHEGKQALLMCGNNLPDDPAVVWVVLAHESAHVMQSCHGGNLMPAALLSREVEAARQQDPNPFHELQLYHSSQHHVEAEARLIQALPEEQVVALFEKHCAKRLSP
;
A
#
# COMPACT_ATOMS: atom_id res chain seq x y z
N MET A 1 40.62 69.88 3.53
CA MET A 1 40.57 68.59 2.81
C MET A 1 39.20 67.98 3.01
N VAL A 2 38.46 67.79 1.93
CA VAL A 2 37.14 67.13 1.80
C VAL A 2 37.23 66.35 0.47
N PRO A 3 36.49 65.28 0.18
CA PRO A 3 36.22 64.02 0.89
C PRO A 3 36.48 62.79 -0.04
N GLY A 4 36.17 61.57 0.39
CA GLY A 4 36.04 60.39 -0.50
C GLY A 4 35.67 59.14 0.31
N LEU A 5 34.37 58.89 0.54
CA LEU A 5 33.42 58.08 -0.25
C LEU A 5 33.50 56.56 0.01
N MET A 6 32.29 55.97 -0.03
CA MET A 6 31.98 54.54 -0.11
C MET A 6 32.07 53.74 1.20
N GLY A 7 31.02 53.11 1.72
CA GLY A 7 29.68 52.91 1.20
C GLY A 7 28.97 51.76 1.94
N ARG A 8 27.65 51.92 2.05
CA ARG A 8 26.62 50.86 2.08
C ARG A 8 26.63 49.83 3.23
N ARG A 9 25.70 50.09 4.16
CA ARG A 9 24.60 49.20 4.60
C ARG A 9 24.65 47.76 4.04
N PHE A 10 24.83 46.77 4.91
CA PHE A 10 24.46 45.39 4.64
C PHE A 10 23.73 44.76 5.84
N ARG A 11 22.41 44.54 5.62
CA ARG A 11 21.64 43.32 5.94
C ARG A 11 21.52 42.99 7.44
N ALA A 12 20.47 43.42 8.14
CA ALA A 12 19.08 42.93 8.05
C ALA A 12 18.97 41.41 7.84
N ALA A 13 18.29 40.77 8.80
CA ALA A 13 17.72 39.43 8.74
C ALA A 13 18.72 38.25 8.75
N LEU A 14 19.20 37.89 9.94
CA LEU A 14 19.75 36.57 10.21
C LEU A 14 19.02 35.97 11.42
N LEU A 15 17.81 35.47 11.21
CA LEU A 15 17.11 34.45 12.03
C LEU A 15 15.74 34.15 11.42
N VAL A 16 15.73 33.75 10.15
CA VAL A 16 14.70 32.84 9.65
C VAL A 16 15.46 31.55 9.37
N LEU A 17 15.73 30.78 10.43
CA LEU A 17 16.09 29.38 10.29
C LEU A 17 14.85 28.68 9.76
N LEU A 18 14.74 28.71 8.44
CA LEU A 18 14.41 27.60 7.56
C LEU A 18 13.80 26.39 8.29
N VAL A 19 12.56 26.53 8.76
CA VAL A 19 11.64 25.40 8.96
C VAL A 19 11.21 24.97 7.55
N LEU A 20 12.16 24.45 6.75
CA LEU A 20 11.79 23.60 5.63
C LEU A 20 11.37 22.28 6.26
N GLN A 21 10.07 22.22 6.56
CA GLN A 21 9.37 21.00 6.85
C GLN A 21 9.62 20.06 5.67
N LEU A 22 10.51 19.10 5.88
CA LEU A 22 10.52 17.86 5.14
C LEU A 22 9.17 17.20 5.42
N THR A 23 8.17 17.52 4.61
CA THR A 23 6.95 16.71 4.46
C THR A 23 7.30 15.46 3.66
N GLY A 24 8.34 14.74 4.09
CA GLY A 24 8.41 13.32 3.81
C GLY A 24 7.34 12.69 4.69
N SER A 25 6.30 12.12 4.08
CA SER A 25 5.38 11.25 4.79
C SER A 25 6.23 10.23 5.52
N ALA A 26 6.32 10.33 6.85
CA ALA A 26 6.99 9.31 7.63
C ALA A 26 6.27 8.00 7.31
N VAL A 27 6.97 7.05 6.70
CA VAL A 27 6.47 5.69 6.54
C VAL A 27 6.18 5.20 7.95
N GLN A 28 4.91 5.22 8.36
CA GLN A 28 4.53 4.64 9.64
C GLN A 28 4.73 3.15 9.52
N ALA A 29 5.59 2.60 10.39
CA ALA A 29 5.73 1.16 10.51
C ALA A 29 4.39 0.57 10.95
N SER A 30 4.03 -0.57 10.36
CA SER A 30 2.83 -1.29 10.76
C SER A 30 2.90 -1.77 12.20
N THR A 31 1.75 -1.90 12.85
CA THR A 31 1.65 -2.48 14.19
C THR A 31 0.63 -3.61 14.22
N TRP A 32 0.82 -4.56 15.14
CA TRP A 32 -0.13 -5.65 15.34
C TRP A 32 -1.56 -5.17 15.65
N ASP A 33 -1.71 -4.06 16.37
CA ASP A 33 -3.02 -3.45 16.65
C ASP A 33 -3.73 -2.94 15.39
N ARG A 34 -2.96 -2.38 14.44
CA ARG A 34 -3.49 -1.93 13.15
C ARG A 34 -3.89 -3.12 12.29
N ILE A 35 -3.04 -4.15 12.20
CA ILE A 35 -3.38 -5.40 11.53
C ILE A 35 -4.67 -5.98 12.12
N ALA A 36 -4.76 -6.12 13.45
CA ALA A 36 -5.96 -6.63 14.11
C ALA A 36 -7.21 -5.79 13.82
N SER A 37 -7.06 -4.46 13.75
CA SER A 37 -8.16 -3.55 13.40
C SER A 37 -8.62 -3.74 11.96
N TYR A 38 -7.69 -3.93 11.03
CA TYR A 38 -7.99 -4.17 9.63
C TYR A 38 -8.60 -5.56 9.39
N LEU A 39 -8.15 -6.59 10.10
CA LEU A 39 -8.77 -7.92 10.08
C LEU A 39 -10.24 -7.87 10.53
N ARG A 40 -10.58 -7.03 11.53
CA ARG A 40 -11.99 -6.80 11.91
C ARG A 40 -12.78 -6.09 10.82
N LEU A 41 -12.16 -5.19 10.05
CA LEU A 41 -12.81 -4.54 8.90
C LEU A 41 -13.11 -5.56 7.79
N LEU A 42 -12.15 -6.45 7.47
CA LEU A 42 -12.36 -7.58 6.54
C LEU A 42 -13.53 -8.46 6.98
N GLN A 43 -13.59 -8.82 8.26
CA GLN A 43 -14.69 -9.62 8.82
C GLN A 43 -16.04 -8.93 8.69
N ARG A 44 -16.12 -7.61 8.94
CA ARG A 44 -17.35 -6.83 8.73
C ARG A 44 -17.79 -6.80 7.26
N ALA A 45 -16.85 -6.86 6.32
CA ALA A 45 -17.15 -6.98 4.89
C ALA A 45 -17.50 -8.42 4.46
N GLY A 46 -17.65 -9.35 5.41
CA GLY A 46 -18.01 -10.75 5.15
C GLY A 46 -16.83 -11.65 4.77
N VAL A 47 -15.59 -11.20 4.96
CA VAL A 47 -14.38 -11.98 4.63
C VAL A 47 -13.80 -12.65 5.87
N LYS A 48 -13.63 -13.97 5.81
CA LYS A 48 -12.93 -14.74 6.84
C LYS A 48 -11.42 -14.55 6.68
N ALA A 49 -10.76 -13.99 7.68
CA ALA A 49 -9.30 -13.98 7.73
C ALA A 49 -8.80 -15.21 8.51
N LEU A 50 -7.93 -16.00 7.88
CA LEU A 50 -7.39 -17.26 8.38
C LEU A 50 -5.87 -17.21 8.39
N VAL A 51 -5.25 -17.92 9.32
CA VAL A 51 -3.80 -18.14 9.34
C VAL A 51 -3.57 -19.65 9.24
N ALA A 52 -2.82 -20.09 8.22
CA ALA A 52 -2.41 -21.49 8.08
C ALA A 52 -0.96 -21.69 8.55
N PRO A 53 -0.69 -22.78 9.30
CA PRO A 53 0.66 -23.11 9.77
C PRO A 53 1.46 -24.01 8.80
N ASP A 54 0.88 -24.46 7.69
CA ASP A 54 1.42 -25.53 6.85
C ASP A 54 1.28 -25.25 5.33
N CYS A 55 1.51 -24.01 4.92
CA CYS A 55 1.48 -23.65 3.50
C CYS A 55 2.70 -24.17 2.72
N PRO A 56 2.55 -24.43 1.40
CA PRO A 56 3.68 -24.67 0.49
C PRO A 56 4.69 -23.53 0.53
N LEU A 57 5.97 -23.84 0.35
CA LEU A 57 7.03 -22.82 0.31
C LEU A 57 6.76 -21.76 -0.77
N GLY A 58 6.98 -20.50 -0.44
CA GLY A 58 6.78 -19.36 -1.34
C GLY A 58 5.35 -18.81 -1.39
N LEU A 59 4.35 -19.51 -0.84
CA LEU A 59 3.00 -18.96 -0.69
C LEU A 59 2.93 -18.12 0.58
N LEU A 60 2.75 -16.80 0.45
CA LEU A 60 2.68 -15.88 1.60
C LEU A 60 1.23 -15.59 2.04
N GLY A 61 0.34 -15.49 1.07
CA GLY A 61 -1.08 -15.24 1.26
C GLY A 61 -1.90 -15.73 0.07
N ALA A 62 -3.22 -15.78 0.24
CA ALA A 62 -4.16 -16.02 -0.84
C ALA A 62 -5.57 -15.57 -0.47
N PHE A 63 -6.28 -14.93 -1.40
CA PHE A 63 -7.72 -14.73 -1.32
C PHE A 63 -8.49 -15.68 -2.22
N HIS A 64 -9.52 -16.32 -1.67
CA HIS A 64 -10.44 -17.18 -2.42
C HIS A 64 -11.84 -16.57 -2.47
N GLU A 65 -12.22 -16.00 -3.62
CA GLU A 65 -13.49 -15.31 -3.83
C GLU A 65 -14.71 -16.19 -3.51
N GLY A 66 -14.80 -17.42 -4.05
CA GLY A 66 -15.96 -18.29 -3.82
C GLY A 66 -16.21 -18.66 -2.36
N LYS A 67 -15.18 -18.58 -1.49
CA LYS A 67 -15.28 -18.89 -0.05
C LYS A 67 -15.31 -17.63 0.82
N GLN A 68 -15.07 -16.45 0.22
CA GLN A 68 -14.84 -15.20 0.93
C GLN A 68 -13.86 -15.38 2.08
N ALA A 69 -12.69 -15.95 1.76
CA ALA A 69 -11.65 -16.27 2.73
C ALA A 69 -10.30 -15.74 2.27
N LEU A 70 -9.65 -14.98 3.13
CA LEU A 70 -8.28 -14.50 3.00
C LEU A 70 -7.41 -15.35 3.93
N LEU A 71 -6.39 -15.99 3.36
CA LEU A 71 -5.45 -16.84 4.07
C LEU A 71 -4.09 -16.14 4.17
N MET A 72 -3.51 -16.11 5.36
CA MET A 72 -2.11 -15.74 5.60
C MET A 72 -1.32 -17.00 5.94
N CYS A 73 -0.18 -17.21 5.30
CA CYS A 73 0.66 -18.40 5.51
C CYS A 73 1.69 -18.15 6.61
N GLY A 74 1.31 -18.42 7.85
CA GLY A 74 2.11 -18.09 9.04
C GLY A 74 3.47 -18.78 9.08
N ASN A 75 3.61 -19.96 8.47
CA ASN A 75 4.90 -20.66 8.39
C ASN A 75 5.90 -20.06 7.39
N ASN A 76 5.42 -19.21 6.48
CA ASN A 76 6.25 -18.55 5.47
C ASN A 76 6.45 -17.04 5.75
N LEU A 77 5.75 -16.50 6.76
CA LEU A 77 5.83 -15.09 7.14
C LEU A 77 6.73 -14.92 8.37
N PRO A 78 7.63 -13.92 8.38
CA PRO A 78 8.34 -13.56 9.60
C PRO A 78 7.38 -12.96 10.63
N ASP A 79 7.76 -13.01 11.91
CA ASP A 79 7.10 -12.30 13.01
C ASP A 79 7.41 -10.79 12.97
N ASP A 80 7.00 -10.15 11.88
CA ASP A 80 7.21 -8.73 11.59
C ASP A 80 5.91 -8.11 11.04
N PRO A 81 5.29 -7.15 11.76
CA PRO A 81 4.03 -6.56 11.33
C PRO A 81 4.16 -5.81 9.99
N ALA A 82 5.32 -5.25 9.65
CA ALA A 82 5.49 -4.56 8.37
C ALA A 82 5.40 -5.54 7.19
N VAL A 83 6.02 -6.71 7.31
CA VAL A 83 5.96 -7.76 6.27
C VAL A 83 4.56 -8.36 6.18
N VAL A 84 3.93 -8.65 7.32
CA VAL A 84 2.56 -9.15 7.37
C VAL A 84 1.59 -8.16 6.73
N TRP A 85 1.78 -6.86 6.97
CA TRP A 85 0.95 -5.83 6.36
C TRP A 85 1.05 -5.80 4.83
N VAL A 86 2.25 -5.87 4.27
CA VAL A 86 2.44 -5.87 2.81
C VAL A 86 1.64 -7.00 2.16
N VAL A 87 1.73 -8.21 2.70
CA VAL A 87 0.98 -9.37 2.19
C VAL A 87 -0.52 -9.18 2.42
N LEU A 88 -0.94 -8.70 3.59
CA LEU A 88 -2.34 -8.46 3.89
C LEU A 88 -2.95 -7.39 2.95
N ALA A 89 -2.21 -6.34 2.62
CA ALA A 89 -2.65 -5.28 1.72
C ALA A 89 -2.78 -5.80 0.28
N HIS A 90 -1.85 -6.65 -0.17
CA HIS A 90 -1.95 -7.35 -1.45
C HIS A 90 -3.22 -8.18 -1.53
N GLU A 91 -3.42 -9.10 -0.58
CA GLU A 91 -4.61 -9.96 -0.58
C GLU A 91 -5.91 -9.15 -0.42
N SER A 92 -5.85 -8.01 0.27
CA SER A 92 -7.00 -7.11 0.39
C SER A 92 -7.34 -6.41 -0.91
N ALA A 93 -6.39 -6.20 -1.83
CA ALA A 93 -6.70 -5.72 -3.17
C ALA A 93 -7.59 -6.72 -3.92
N HIS A 94 -7.35 -8.02 -3.77
CA HIS A 94 -8.21 -9.05 -4.34
C HIS A 94 -9.60 -9.08 -3.71
N VAL A 95 -9.69 -8.84 -2.40
CA VAL A 95 -10.98 -8.63 -1.74
C VAL A 95 -11.70 -7.42 -2.32
N MET A 96 -11.02 -6.29 -2.48
CA MET A 96 -11.58 -5.07 -3.08
C MET A 96 -12.06 -5.32 -4.51
N GLN A 97 -11.30 -6.05 -5.31
CA GLN A 97 -11.68 -6.44 -6.68
C GLN A 97 -12.97 -7.27 -6.67
N SER A 98 -13.09 -8.24 -5.74
CA SER A 98 -14.33 -9.02 -5.56
C SER A 98 -15.51 -8.15 -5.07
N CYS A 99 -15.28 -7.20 -4.17
CA CYS A 99 -16.32 -6.26 -3.73
C CYS A 99 -16.80 -5.36 -4.88
N HIS A 100 -15.87 -4.90 -5.72
CA HIS A 100 -16.17 -4.05 -6.87
C HIS A 100 -16.85 -4.85 -8.00
N GLY A 101 -16.53 -6.13 -8.15
CA GLY A 101 -16.95 -6.97 -9.28
C GLY A 101 -15.99 -6.89 -10.47
N GLY A 102 -14.70 -6.64 -10.22
CA GLY A 102 -13.67 -6.57 -11.25
C GLY A 102 -12.50 -5.66 -10.86
N ASN A 103 -11.78 -5.19 -11.87
CA ASN A 103 -10.63 -4.30 -11.72
C ASN A 103 -10.98 -3.02 -10.95
N LEU A 104 -10.04 -2.52 -10.16
CA LEU A 104 -10.20 -1.32 -9.33
C LEU A 104 -9.93 -0.02 -10.10
N MET A 105 -9.14 -0.11 -11.18
CA MET A 105 -8.79 1.00 -12.04
C MET A 105 -8.81 0.62 -13.53
N PRO A 106 -8.99 1.60 -14.43
CA PRO A 106 -8.87 1.37 -15.87
C PRO A 106 -7.44 0.97 -16.29
N ALA A 107 -7.31 0.15 -17.33
CA ALA A 107 -6.01 -0.36 -17.80
C ALA A 107 -4.99 0.74 -18.17
N ALA A 108 -5.44 1.85 -18.74
CA ALA A 108 -4.57 2.99 -19.05
C ALA A 108 -4.02 3.68 -17.80
N LEU A 109 -4.84 3.76 -16.74
CA LEU A 109 -4.41 4.28 -15.44
C LEU A 109 -3.41 3.30 -14.81
N LEU A 110 -3.75 2.01 -14.76
CA LEU A 110 -2.86 0.97 -14.24
C LEU A 110 -1.48 1.01 -14.90
N SER A 111 -1.44 1.04 -16.23
CA SER A 111 -0.18 1.03 -16.98
C SER A 111 0.73 2.20 -16.60
N ARG A 112 0.15 3.39 -16.42
CA ARG A 112 0.89 4.59 -16.01
C ARG A 112 1.43 4.47 -14.58
N GLU A 113 0.59 4.02 -13.64
CA GLU A 113 0.99 3.91 -12.23
C GLU A 113 2.03 2.80 -12.04
N VAL A 114 1.90 1.67 -12.74
CA VAL A 114 2.92 0.60 -12.77
C VAL A 114 4.25 1.13 -13.29
N GLU A 115 4.24 1.89 -14.38
CA GLU A 115 5.47 2.46 -14.94
C GLU A 115 6.12 3.43 -13.94
N ALA A 116 5.33 4.29 -13.29
CA ALA A 116 5.85 5.18 -12.25
C ALA A 116 6.43 4.41 -11.05
N ALA A 117 5.74 3.35 -10.60
CA ALA A 117 6.18 2.52 -9.47
C ALA A 117 7.46 1.74 -9.78
N ARG A 118 7.64 1.24 -11.01
CA ARG A 118 8.86 0.54 -11.45
C ARG A 118 10.12 1.40 -11.37
N GLN A 119 10.00 2.71 -11.49
CA GLN A 119 11.12 3.64 -11.32
C GLN A 119 11.57 3.74 -9.85
N GLN A 120 10.72 3.35 -8.90
CA GLN A 120 11.02 3.37 -7.46
C GLN A 120 11.45 1.98 -6.97
N ASP A 121 10.69 0.94 -7.31
CA ASP A 121 11.01 -0.45 -7.01
C ASP A 121 10.53 -1.37 -8.15
N PRO A 122 11.46 -1.92 -8.96
CA PRO A 122 11.10 -2.77 -10.09
C PRO A 122 10.72 -4.20 -9.67
N ASN A 123 11.17 -4.67 -8.50
CA ASN A 123 11.12 -6.09 -8.14
C ASN A 123 9.70 -6.65 -8.05
N PRO A 124 8.73 -6.00 -7.38
CA PRO A 124 7.36 -6.51 -7.29
C PRO A 124 6.74 -6.78 -8.66
N PHE A 125 7.03 -5.95 -9.66
CA PHE A 125 6.46 -6.08 -11.00
C PHE A 125 7.18 -7.09 -11.89
N HIS A 126 8.42 -7.48 -11.56
CA HIS A 126 9.13 -8.54 -12.26
C HIS A 126 8.44 -9.89 -12.04
N GLU A 127 7.92 -10.13 -10.84
CA GLU A 127 7.23 -11.36 -10.46
C GLU A 127 5.91 -11.59 -11.21
N LEU A 128 5.38 -10.57 -11.91
CA LEU A 128 4.22 -10.76 -12.79
C LEU A 128 4.46 -11.83 -13.86
N GLN A 129 5.73 -12.07 -14.24
CA GLN A 129 6.09 -13.14 -15.18
C GLN A 129 5.74 -14.55 -14.68
N LEU A 130 5.55 -14.73 -13.36
CA LEU A 130 5.15 -16.00 -12.76
C LEU A 130 3.66 -16.31 -12.99
N TYR A 131 2.87 -15.30 -13.40
CA TYR A 131 1.44 -15.41 -13.63
C TYR A 131 1.12 -15.51 -15.12
N HIS A 132 0.03 -16.21 -15.44
CA HIS A 132 -0.56 -16.14 -16.77
C HIS A 132 -0.95 -14.69 -17.13
N SER A 133 -0.77 -14.30 -18.38
CA SER A 133 -0.97 -12.91 -18.84
C SER A 133 -2.37 -12.35 -18.56
N SER A 134 -3.39 -13.20 -18.53
CA SER A 134 -4.76 -12.82 -18.17
C SER A 134 -4.90 -12.32 -16.72
N GLN A 135 -3.95 -12.63 -15.84
CA GLN A 135 -3.95 -12.22 -14.44
C GLN A 135 -3.11 -10.96 -14.19
N HIS A 136 -2.28 -10.54 -15.15
CA HIS A 136 -1.32 -9.44 -14.96
C HIS A 136 -1.98 -8.15 -14.51
N HIS A 137 -3.18 -7.84 -15.01
CA HIS A 137 -3.90 -6.63 -14.59
C HIS A 137 -4.25 -6.67 -13.10
N VAL A 138 -4.91 -7.77 -12.68
CA VAL A 138 -5.39 -8.00 -11.32
C VAL A 138 -4.22 -7.98 -10.33
N GLU A 139 -3.14 -8.66 -10.70
CA GLU A 139 -1.91 -8.80 -9.92
C GLU A 139 -1.07 -7.51 -9.85
N ALA A 140 -1.08 -6.71 -10.90
CA ALA A 140 -0.40 -5.42 -10.90
C ALA A 140 -1.15 -4.38 -10.05
N GLU A 141 -2.49 -4.39 -10.06
CA GLU A 141 -3.30 -3.57 -9.15
C GLU A 141 -2.99 -3.91 -7.68
N ALA A 142 -2.92 -5.21 -7.35
CA ALA A 142 -2.59 -5.66 -6.00
C ALA A 142 -1.20 -5.18 -5.55
N ARG A 143 -0.20 -5.23 -6.45
CA ARG A 143 1.15 -4.71 -6.20
C ARG A 143 1.21 -3.19 -6.04
N LEU A 144 0.35 -2.44 -6.72
CA LEU A 144 0.27 -1.00 -6.47
C LEU A 144 -0.35 -0.72 -5.09
N ILE A 145 -1.42 -1.43 -4.74
CA ILE A 145 -2.10 -1.25 -3.44
C ILE A 145 -1.21 -1.65 -2.28
N GLN A 146 -0.44 -2.75 -2.39
CA GLN A 146 0.44 -3.21 -1.32
C GLN A 146 1.54 -2.18 -0.98
N ALA A 147 1.89 -1.29 -1.92
CA ALA A 147 2.91 -0.27 -1.75
C ALA A 147 2.36 1.04 -1.17
N LEU A 148 1.03 1.17 -1.01
CA LEU A 148 0.42 2.37 -0.47
C LEU A 148 0.59 2.45 1.05
N PRO A 149 0.60 3.68 1.61
CA PRO A 149 0.43 3.88 3.04
C PRO A 149 -0.85 3.21 3.58
N GLU A 150 -0.78 2.71 4.81
CA GLU A 150 -1.82 1.87 5.39
C GLU A 150 -3.20 2.53 5.38
N GLU A 151 -3.25 3.82 5.71
CA GLU A 151 -4.47 4.60 5.74
C GLU A 151 -5.14 4.70 4.35
N GLN A 152 -4.34 4.70 3.29
CA GLN A 152 -4.86 4.72 1.92
C GLN A 152 -5.42 3.35 1.53
N VAL A 153 -4.77 2.26 1.94
CA VAL A 153 -5.29 0.89 1.75
C VAL A 153 -6.63 0.72 2.48
N VAL A 154 -6.74 1.20 3.72
CA VAL A 154 -7.99 1.19 4.49
C VAL A 154 -9.08 1.99 3.78
N ALA A 155 -8.78 3.22 3.35
CA ALA A 155 -9.76 4.08 2.67
C ALA A 155 -10.23 3.48 1.34
N LEU A 156 -9.32 2.88 0.56
CA LEU A 156 -9.68 2.16 -0.67
C LEU A 156 -10.55 0.95 -0.37
N PHE A 157 -10.24 0.19 0.69
CA PHE A 157 -11.05 -0.94 1.11
C PHE A 157 -12.48 -0.52 1.45
N GLU A 158 -12.64 0.51 2.28
CA GLU A 158 -13.96 1.02 2.65
C GLU A 158 -14.74 1.51 1.44
N LYS A 159 -14.09 2.19 0.50
CA LYS A 159 -14.70 2.66 -0.74
C LYS A 159 -15.19 1.50 -1.60
N HIS A 160 -14.33 0.53 -1.89
CA HIS A 160 -14.65 -0.56 -2.83
C HIS A 160 -15.56 -1.62 -2.22
N CYS A 161 -15.51 -1.82 -0.89
CA CYS A 161 -16.36 -2.74 -0.15
C CYS A 161 -17.56 -2.08 0.55
N ALA A 162 -17.86 -0.80 0.27
CA ALA A 162 -18.92 -0.03 0.94
C ALA A 162 -20.27 -0.77 1.00
N LYS A 163 -20.66 -1.47 -0.08
CA LYS A 163 -21.91 -2.25 -0.15
C LYS A 163 -21.95 -3.40 0.85
N ARG A 164 -20.81 -4.03 1.16
CA ARG A 164 -20.70 -5.13 2.12
C ARG A 164 -20.54 -4.65 3.56
N LEU A 165 -20.14 -3.39 3.75
CA LEU A 165 -19.97 -2.75 5.06
C LEU A 165 -21.23 -2.04 5.54
N SER A 166 -22.20 -1.81 4.65
CA SER A 166 -23.50 -1.23 5.00
C SER A 166 -24.39 -2.32 5.65
N PRO A 167 -25.12 -2.01 6.74
CA PRO A 167 -26.00 -2.96 7.43
C PRO A 167 -27.13 -3.51 6.56
#